data_AF-A0A1I2GQR8-F1
#
_entry.id   AF-A0A1I2GQR8-F1
#
_cell.length_a   1.000
_cell.length_b   1.000
_cell.length_c   1.000
_cell.angle_alpha   90.00
_cell.angle_beta   90.00
_cell.angle_gamma   90.00
#
_symmetry.space_group_name_H-M   'P 1'
#
loop_
_entity.id
_entity.type
_entity.pdbx_description
1 polymer ?
#
loop_
_entity_poly.entity_id
_entity_poly.type
_entity_poly.pdbx_seq_one_letter_code
_entity_poly.pdbx_strand_id
1 'polypeptide(L)'
;MVTVIAVSGSCLAQTANYDVTIIADGKALDLSQGIPASTKTIELTGQRTQKDLQQDSQLKPDVLIQKATLTLARDTKKICAINWPGKASIANLFKEAKVGDRLMIQFEDVELQTKQGQTQKIDDSKLVQLTIKE
;
A
#
# COMPACT_ATOMS: atom_id res chain seq x y z
N MET A 1 0.71 -47.66 16.16
CA MET A 1 0.27 -46.90 14.97
C MET A 1 0.05 -45.47 15.39
N VAL A 2 0.81 -44.54 14.83
CA VAL A 2 0.71 -43.10 15.15
C VAL A 2 -0.25 -42.48 14.15
N THR A 3 -1.38 -41.99 14.64
CA THR A 3 -2.36 -41.25 13.84
C THR A 3 -1.83 -39.85 13.61
N VAL A 4 -1.37 -39.56 12.39
CA VAL A 4 -1.04 -38.20 11.96
C VAL A 4 -2.35 -37.50 11.64
N ILE A 5 -2.79 -36.60 12.52
CA ILE A 5 -3.85 -35.65 12.22
C ILE A 5 -3.22 -34.62 11.28
N ALA A 6 -3.48 -34.77 9.98
CA ALA A 6 -3.24 -33.71 9.02
C ALA A 6 -4.13 -32.53 9.43
N VAL A 7 -3.53 -31.55 10.09
CA VAL A 7 -4.17 -30.24 10.27
C VAL A 7 -4.26 -29.67 8.87
N SER A 8 -5.42 -29.81 8.25
CA SER A 8 -5.80 -29.09 7.05
C SER A 8 -5.73 -27.60 7.41
N GLY A 9 -4.55 -27.02 7.26
CA GLY A 9 -4.36 -25.58 7.23
C GLY A 9 -5.13 -25.11 6.02
N SER A 10 -6.37 -24.69 6.26
CA SER A 10 -7.23 -24.08 5.27
C SER A 10 -6.43 -23.00 4.58
N CYS A 11 -6.03 -23.26 3.34
CA CYS A 11 -5.53 -22.26 2.41
C CYS A 11 -6.71 -21.34 2.10
N LEU A 12 -7.04 -20.45 3.03
CA LEU A 12 -7.94 -19.36 2.75
C LEU A 12 -7.07 -18.28 2.12
N ALA A 13 -7.01 -18.28 0.79
CA ALA A 13 -6.79 -17.07 0.03
C ALA A 13 -7.91 -16.09 0.42
N GLN A 14 -7.73 -15.45 1.58
CA GLN A 14 -8.69 -14.54 2.16
C GLN A 14 -8.47 -13.22 1.44
N THR A 15 -9.47 -12.77 0.70
CA THR A 15 -9.55 -11.38 0.24
C THR A 15 -9.63 -10.50 1.49
N ALA A 16 -8.47 -10.10 1.99
CA ALA A 16 -8.35 -9.24 3.14
C ALA A 16 -8.46 -7.79 2.69
N ASN A 17 -9.43 -7.09 3.25
CA ASN A 17 -9.65 -5.67 3.04
C ASN A 17 -8.74 -4.90 4.00
N TYR A 18 -7.93 -4.01 3.43
CA TYR A 18 -7.07 -3.12 4.18
C TYR A 18 -7.21 -1.68 3.68
N ASP A 19 -7.10 -0.73 4.60
CA ASP A 19 -6.99 0.69 4.31
C ASP A 19 -5.52 1.09 4.23
N VAL A 20 -5.21 2.08 3.40
CA VAL A 20 -3.85 2.58 3.22
C VAL A 20 -3.78 4.01 3.72
N THR A 21 -2.72 4.32 4.45
CA THR A 21 -2.36 5.69 4.82
C THR A 21 -1.13 6.09 4.06
N ILE A 22 -1.21 7.22 3.35
CA ILE A 22 -0.07 7.80 2.64
C ILE A 22 0.45 8.94 3.50
N ILE A 23 1.74 8.91 3.83
CA ILE A 23 2.40 9.92 4.65
C ILE A 23 3.40 10.65 3.76
N ALA A 24 3.18 11.94 3.52
CA ALA A 24 4.06 12.81 2.75
C ALA A 24 4.77 13.79 3.67
N ASP A 25 6.11 13.85 3.57
CA ASP A 25 6.95 14.72 4.40
C ASP A 25 6.64 14.63 5.92
N GLY A 26 6.29 13.42 6.39
CA GLY A 26 5.95 13.12 7.78
C GLY A 26 4.51 13.41 8.19
N LYS A 27 3.61 13.78 7.26
CA LYS A 27 2.19 14.05 7.53
C LYS A 27 1.29 13.13 6.74
N ALA A 28 0.27 12.57 7.40
CA ALA A 28 -0.77 11.82 6.70
C ALA A 28 -1.49 12.73 5.69
N LEU A 29 -1.62 12.26 4.46
CA LEU A 29 -2.32 12.96 3.39
C LEU A 29 -3.82 12.71 3.48
N ASP A 30 -4.59 13.77 3.32
CA ASP A 30 -5.98 13.66 2.92
C ASP A 30 -6.04 13.43 1.41
N LEU A 31 -6.51 12.24 1.01
CA LEU A 31 -6.56 11.83 -0.40
C LEU A 31 -7.46 12.76 -1.25
N SER A 32 -8.41 13.46 -0.62
CA SER A 32 -9.30 14.41 -1.29
C SER A 32 -8.60 15.74 -1.62
N GLN A 33 -7.59 16.12 -0.84
CA GLN A 33 -6.85 17.37 -1.01
C GLN A 33 -5.73 17.24 -2.04
N GLY A 34 -5.27 16.01 -2.30
CA GLY A 34 -4.17 15.73 -3.23
C GLY A 34 -2.80 15.76 -2.54
N ILE A 35 -1.74 15.95 -3.33
CA ILE A 35 -0.35 15.97 -2.84
C ILE A 35 0.38 17.22 -3.38
N PRO A 36 1.08 18.00 -2.54
CA PRO A 36 1.84 19.16 -3.01
C PRO A 36 2.96 18.78 -3.98
N ALA A 37 3.19 19.58 -5.02
CA ALA A 37 4.29 19.40 -5.97
C ALA A 37 5.67 19.53 -5.29
N SER A 38 5.72 20.15 -4.12
CA SER A 38 6.93 20.31 -3.31
C SER A 38 7.28 19.09 -2.45
N THR A 39 6.45 18.03 -2.46
CA THR A 39 6.68 16.84 -1.63
C THR A 39 7.98 16.13 -1.98
N LYS A 40 8.73 15.74 -0.94
CA LYS A 40 10.05 15.13 -1.09
C LYS A 40 10.08 13.68 -0.67
N THR A 41 9.35 13.30 0.36
CA THR A 41 9.32 11.92 0.85
C THR A 41 7.91 11.35 0.89
N ILE A 42 7.83 10.04 0.70
CA ILE A 42 6.58 9.30 0.86
C ILE A 42 6.83 8.02 1.66
N GLU A 43 5.92 7.77 2.58
CA GLU A 43 5.80 6.53 3.34
C GLU A 43 4.39 6.00 3.13
N LEU A 44 4.26 4.68 2.98
CA LEU A 44 3.00 3.99 2.79
C LEU A 44 2.85 3.02 3.95
N THR A 45 1.72 3.10 4.62
CA THR A 45 1.34 2.12 5.64
C THR A 45 -0.04 1.58 5.29
N GLY A 46 -0.38 0.42 5.84
CA GLY A 46 -1.72 -0.10 5.71
C GLY A 46 -2.18 -0.81 6.97
N GLN A 47 -3.49 -0.82 7.16
CA GLN A 47 -4.15 -1.45 8.30
C GLN A 47 -5.36 -2.22 7.82
N ARG A 48 -5.61 -3.38 8.43
CA ARG A 48 -6.82 -4.16 8.18
C ARG A 48 -8.05 -3.35 8.57
N THR A 49 -9.12 -3.47 7.79
CA THR A 49 -10.39 -2.84 8.13
C THR A 49 -10.94 -3.39 9.45
N GLN A 50 -11.75 -2.61 10.16
CA GLN A 50 -12.37 -3.04 11.42
C GLN A 50 -13.19 -4.33 11.25
N LYS A 51 -13.85 -4.51 10.09
CA LYS A 51 -14.62 -5.71 9.76
C LYS A 51 -13.73 -6.95 9.74
N ASP A 52 -12.58 -6.88 9.07
CA ASP A 52 -11.64 -7.99 8.97
C ASP A 52 -10.96 -8.29 10.31
N LEU A 53 -10.65 -7.26 11.10
CA LEU A 53 -10.09 -7.40 12.46
C LEU A 53 -11.02 -8.21 13.39
N GLN A 54 -12.34 -8.06 13.23
CA GLN A 54 -13.32 -8.81 14.02
C GLN A 54 -13.46 -10.27 13.56
N GLN A 55 -13.19 -10.56 12.28
CA GLN A 55 -13.33 -11.88 11.70
C GLN A 55 -12.14 -12.79 11.97
N ASP A 56 -10.93 -12.23 12.07
CA ASP A 56 -9.71 -13.00 12.33
C ASP A 56 -8.83 -12.29 13.37
N SER A 57 -8.86 -12.84 14.59
CA SER A 57 -8.11 -12.35 15.74
C SER A 57 -6.67 -12.88 15.82
N GLN A 58 -6.27 -13.80 14.94
CA GLN A 58 -4.91 -14.36 14.90
C GLN A 58 -3.96 -13.52 14.05
N LEU A 59 -4.50 -12.70 13.17
CA LEU A 59 -3.75 -11.75 12.35
C LEU A 59 -3.45 -10.44 13.10
N LYS A 60 -2.29 -9.84 12.82
CA LYS A 60 -1.94 -8.49 13.27
C LYS A 60 -2.79 -7.44 12.55
N PRO A 61 -2.95 -6.25 13.16
CA PRO A 61 -3.74 -5.19 12.54
C PRO A 61 -3.05 -4.52 11.36
N ASP A 62 -1.73 -4.40 11.39
CA ASP A 62 -0.95 -3.78 10.33
C ASP A 62 -0.77 -4.74 9.15
N VAL A 63 -0.77 -4.20 7.94
CA VAL A 63 -0.37 -4.92 6.72
C VAL A 63 1.00 -4.47 6.27
N LEU A 64 1.80 -5.42 5.78
CA LEU A 64 3.14 -5.18 5.29
C LEU A 64 3.07 -4.90 3.79
N ILE A 65 3.39 -3.68 3.38
CA ILE A 65 3.50 -3.33 1.97
C ILE A 65 4.94 -3.61 1.54
N GLN A 66 5.18 -4.74 0.89
CA GLN A 66 6.50 -5.14 0.42
C GLN A 66 6.87 -4.44 -0.88
N LYS A 67 5.88 -4.19 -1.74
CA LYS A 67 6.10 -3.56 -3.05
C LYS A 67 4.96 -2.64 -3.46
N ALA A 68 5.34 -1.45 -3.91
CA ALA A 68 4.43 -0.53 -4.59
C ALA A 68 5.15 0.18 -5.74
N THR A 69 4.40 0.61 -6.75
CA THR A 69 4.90 1.41 -7.88
C THR A 69 4.23 2.77 -7.86
N LEU A 70 5.05 3.82 -7.92
CA LEU A 70 4.59 5.21 -8.00
C LEU A 70 4.75 5.68 -9.42
N THR A 71 3.66 6.10 -10.05
CA THR A 71 3.65 6.60 -11.42
C THR A 71 3.12 8.02 -11.46
N LEU A 72 3.88 8.93 -12.06
CA LEU A 72 3.40 10.27 -12.40
C LEU A 72 2.81 10.23 -13.81
N ALA A 73 1.58 10.70 -13.96
CA ALA A 73 0.88 10.77 -15.24
C ALA A 73 0.32 12.18 -15.50
N ARG A 74 0.36 12.60 -16.75
CA ARG A 74 -0.27 13.82 -17.26
C ARG A 74 -1.23 13.44 -18.36
N ASP A 75 -2.51 13.76 -18.18
CA ASP A 75 -3.58 13.28 -19.07
C ASP A 75 -3.47 11.77 -19.25
N THR A 76 -3.38 11.27 -20.48
CA THR A 76 -3.24 9.84 -20.80
C THR A 76 -1.79 9.35 -20.86
N LYS A 77 -0.80 10.22 -20.59
CA LYS A 77 0.61 9.89 -20.73
C LYS A 77 1.26 9.62 -19.37
N LYS A 78 1.96 8.50 -19.28
CA LYS A 78 2.93 8.24 -18.21
C LYS A 78 4.15 9.15 -18.42
N ILE A 79 4.46 9.97 -17.42
CA ILE A 79 5.64 10.83 -17.40
C ILE A 79 6.84 10.03 -16.89
N CYS A 80 6.73 9.49 -15.68
CA CYS A 80 7.77 8.68 -15.06
C CYS A 80 7.17 7.71 -14.04
N ALA A 81 7.95 6.72 -13.61
CA ALA A 81 7.59 5.85 -12.51
C ALA A 81 8.83 5.38 -11.74
N ILE A 82 8.62 5.10 -10.46
CA ILE A 82 9.63 4.52 -9.57
C ILE A 82 9.01 3.36 -8.79
N ASN A 83 9.81 2.34 -8.51
CA ASN A 83 9.46 1.32 -7.53
C ASN A 83 9.71 1.89 -6.14
N TRP A 84 8.78 1.67 -5.23
CA TRP A 84 8.87 2.11 -3.85
C TRP A 84 9.73 1.14 -3.01
N PRO A 85 10.83 1.60 -2.41
CA PRO A 85 11.71 0.78 -1.59
C PRO A 85 11.33 0.78 -0.09
N GLY A 86 10.08 1.09 0.27
CA GLY A 86 9.62 1.16 1.67
C GLY A 86 9.72 2.54 2.34
N LYS A 87 10.84 3.26 2.16
CA LYS A 87 10.91 4.71 2.50
C LYS A 87 11.76 5.40 1.46
N ALA A 88 11.11 6.12 0.54
CA ALA A 88 11.78 6.74 -0.59
C ALA A 88 11.70 8.25 -0.54
N SER A 89 12.79 8.86 -1.00
CA SER A 89 12.70 10.18 -1.61
C SER A 89 11.97 10.05 -2.95
N ILE A 90 10.85 10.74 -3.08
CA ILE A 90 10.12 10.91 -4.34
C ILE A 90 10.49 12.21 -5.04
N ALA A 91 11.43 12.99 -4.48
CA ALA A 91 11.81 14.28 -5.02
C ALA A 91 12.20 14.22 -6.50
N ASN A 92 12.86 13.15 -6.95
CA ASN A 92 13.19 12.99 -8.36
C ASN A 92 11.97 12.74 -9.25
N LEU A 93 10.98 11.98 -8.77
CA LEU A 93 9.71 11.80 -9.47
C LEU A 93 8.96 13.15 -9.57
N PHE A 94 9.00 13.94 -8.50
CA PHE A 94 8.29 15.22 -8.38
C PHE A 94 9.00 16.40 -9.07
N LYS A 95 10.27 16.27 -9.47
CA LYS A 95 10.97 17.27 -10.31
C LYS A 95 10.27 17.51 -11.65
N GLU A 96 9.59 16.50 -12.18
CA GLU A 96 8.86 16.57 -13.46
C GLU A 96 7.36 16.86 -13.28
N ALA A 97 6.90 16.89 -12.02
CA ALA A 97 5.50 17.10 -11.68
C ALA A 97 5.06 18.54 -11.94
N LYS A 98 3.86 18.67 -12.48
CA LYS A 98 3.14 19.93 -12.62
C LYS A 98 1.81 19.85 -11.90
N VAL A 99 1.31 21.00 -11.47
CA VAL A 99 -0.04 21.12 -10.90
C VAL A 99 -1.05 20.52 -11.87
N GLY A 100 -1.95 19.67 -11.35
CA GLY A 100 -2.94 18.95 -12.15
C GLY A 100 -2.48 17.57 -12.66
N ASP A 101 -1.18 17.25 -12.58
CA ASP A 101 -0.71 15.88 -12.82
C ASP A 101 -1.32 14.91 -11.79
N ARG A 102 -1.24 13.61 -12.09
CA ARG A 102 -1.75 12.55 -11.23
C ARG A 102 -0.61 11.67 -10.76
N LEU A 103 -0.45 11.56 -9.45
CA LEU A 103 0.34 10.51 -8.83
C LEU A 103 -0.54 9.28 -8.64
N MET A 104 -0.15 8.16 -9.23
CA MET A 104 -0.79 6.86 -9.09
C MET A 104 0.12 5.96 -8.25
N ILE A 105 -0.43 5.37 -7.18
CA ILE A 105 0.29 4.44 -6.29
C ILE A 105 -0.39 3.08 -6.41
N GLN A 106 0.30 2.15 -7.06
CA GLN A 106 -0.16 0.78 -7.20
C GLN A 106 0.52 -0.09 -6.15
N PHE A 107 -0.26 -0.77 -5.32
CA PHE A 107 0.20 -1.74 -4.34
C PHE A 107 0.26 -3.11 -5.02
N GLU A 108 1.45 -3.71 -5.08
CA GLU A 108 1.72 -4.91 -5.88
C GLU A 108 2.01 -6.14 -5.02
N ASP A 109 2.62 -5.94 -3.86
CA ASP A 109 2.93 -7.02 -2.92
C ASP A 109 2.61 -6.56 -1.52
N VAL A 110 1.51 -7.08 -0.98
CA VAL A 110 1.00 -6.76 0.34
C VAL A 110 0.78 -8.05 1.10
N GLU A 111 1.26 -8.10 2.33
CA GLU A 111 1.22 -9.28 3.17
C GLU A 111 0.53 -8.96 4.49
N LEU A 112 -0.22 -9.93 4.99
CA LEU A 112 -0.66 -10.00 6.37
C LEU A 112 0.37 -10.74 7.20
N GLN A 113 0.50 -10.37 8.46
CA GLN A 113 1.33 -11.12 9.40
C GLN A 113 0.45 -11.65 10.54
N THR A 114 0.62 -12.93 10.88
CA THR A 114 0.01 -13.51 12.08
C THR A 114 0.71 -12.99 13.34
N LYS A 115 0.04 -13.07 14.49
CA LYS A 115 0.66 -12.78 15.80
C LYS A 115 1.86 -13.67 16.10
N GLN A 116 1.95 -14.84 15.45
CA GLN A 116 3.06 -15.78 15.56
C GLN A 116 4.20 -15.50 14.56
N GLY A 117 4.07 -14.47 13.72
CA GLY A 117 5.11 -14.02 12.79
C GLY A 117 5.07 -14.64 11.40
N GLN A 118 4.13 -15.55 11.11
CA GLN A 118 3.93 -16.10 9.77
C GLN A 118 3.34 -15.02 8.85
N THR A 119 3.75 -14.99 7.59
CA THR A 119 3.21 -14.06 6.59
C THR A 119 2.29 -14.78 5.62
N GLN A 120 1.28 -14.06 5.15
CA GLN A 120 0.35 -14.50 4.13
C GLN A 120 0.15 -13.38 3.12
N LYS A 121 0.31 -13.68 1.83
CA LYS A 121 0.09 -12.72 0.77
C LYS A 121 -1.40 -12.39 0.59
N ILE A 122 -1.70 -11.13 0.33
CA ILE A 122 -3.01 -10.66 -0.11
C ILE A 122 -3.02 -10.66 -1.64
N ASP A 123 -3.86 -11.49 -2.25
CA ASP A 123 -4.06 -11.51 -3.71
C ASP A 123 -5.09 -10.44 -4.12
N ASP A 124 -4.74 -9.16 -3.88
CA ASP A 124 -5.50 -8.03 -4.39
C ASP A 124 -4.56 -6.84 -4.68
N SER A 125 -4.74 -6.20 -5.84
CA SER A 125 -3.97 -5.02 -6.22
C SER A 125 -4.82 -3.78 -6.02
N LYS A 126 -4.44 -2.95 -5.05
CA LYS A 126 -5.06 -1.66 -4.80
C LYS A 126 -4.34 -0.56 -5.59
N LEU A 127 -5.11 0.40 -6.09
CA LEU A 127 -4.61 1.62 -6.75
C LEU A 127 -5.16 2.84 -6.03
N VAL A 128 -4.28 3.76 -5.65
CA VAL A 128 -4.65 5.09 -5.14
C VAL A 128 -4.19 6.15 -6.13
N GLN A 129 -5.05 7.13 -6.38
CA GLN A 129 -4.75 8.26 -7.26
C GLN A 129 -4.83 9.57 -6.48
N LEU A 130 -3.78 10.39 -6.57
CA LEU A 130 -3.69 11.71 -5.97
C LEU A 130 -3.44 12.76 -7.06
N THR A 131 -4.09 13.92 -6.94
CA THR A 131 -3.82 15.06 -7.83
C THR A 131 -2.66 15.88 -7.27
N ILE A 132 -1.70 16.26 -8.12
CA ILE A 132 -0.63 17.18 -7.76
C ILE A 132 -1.22 18.59 -7.60
N LYS A 133 -0.91 19.24 -6.47
CA LYS A 133 -1.32 20.60 -6.12
C LYS A 133 -0.12 21.52 -5.93
N GLU A 134 -0.37 22.83 -5.84
CA GLU A 134 0.65 23.82 -5.49
C GLU A 134 1.24 23.56 -4.10
#